data_AF-A0A6A6JDS7-F1
#
_entry.id   AF-A0A6A6JDS7-F1
#
_cell.length_a   1.000
_cell.length_b   1.000
_cell.length_c   1.000
_cell.angle_alpha   90.00
_cell.angle_beta   90.00
_cell.angle_gamma   90.00
#
_symmetry.space_group_name_H-M   'P 1'
#
loop_
_entity.id
_entity.type
_entity.pdbx_description
1 polymer ?
#
loop_
_entity_poly.entity_id
_entity_poly.type
_entity_poly.pdbx_seq_one_letter_code
_entity_poly.pdbx_strand_id
1 'polypeptide(L)'
;MNGHHHQLTGAELERQVQRLQQDSDKAAREFEEAKAEFEKAQQKYIDAIRLNGARYTSLMSALAIRRTVHGQDPDSESESRKGRKIMSDGTKLNGGSPIHQCRASMEPVSGRWKDRICTQYEMTGICTGTRCPFIHKLQELVNPASSRIALDAHDQRVDPLYPCPPRSSWNAYSRVPDIKKVCPNLQILGFCEQRCDFFHGPKLHDAVRAVIQWTMLKTPCPDGGLCRRFDCIYGHRCHRPRCRMGRSCSFDISAHHLEEKIVRYLRPWEVTAEAKGELPVSSPEDESAETDQNIQVMLNSILSTCDGLVRGASSLAIKDRVFEG
;
A
#
# COMPACT_ATOMS: atom_id res chain seq x y z
N MET A 1 -34.09 -54.83 5.91
CA MET A 1 -32.74 -54.91 6.54
C MET A 1 -32.90 -54.51 7.99
N ASN A 2 -32.73 -55.44 8.94
CA ASN A 2 -32.94 -55.14 10.36
C ASN A 2 -31.65 -54.56 10.95
N GLY A 3 -31.62 -53.24 11.16
CA GLY A 3 -30.52 -52.58 11.84
C GLY A 3 -30.57 -52.84 13.34
N HIS A 4 -29.75 -53.76 13.83
CA HIS A 4 -29.51 -53.89 15.27
C HIS A 4 -28.69 -52.69 15.76
N HIS A 5 -29.38 -51.72 16.37
CA HIS A 5 -28.70 -50.69 17.16
C HIS A 5 -28.10 -51.33 18.42
N HIS A 6 -26.79 -51.61 18.36
CA HIS A 6 -26.04 -52.00 19.54
C HIS A 6 -25.92 -50.79 20.45
N GLN A 7 -26.63 -50.80 21.58
CA GLN A 7 -26.42 -49.80 22.62
C GLN A 7 -25.09 -50.08 23.31
N LEU A 8 -24.27 -49.04 23.49
CA LEU A 8 -23.04 -49.10 24.26
C LEU A 8 -23.38 -49.07 25.76
N THR A 9 -22.64 -49.84 26.54
CA THR A 9 -22.74 -49.80 28.01
C THR A 9 -22.07 -48.54 28.57
N GLY A 10 -22.47 -48.10 29.77
CA GLY A 10 -21.89 -46.91 30.41
C GLY A 10 -20.36 -46.98 30.53
N ALA A 11 -19.83 -48.16 30.90
CA ALA A 11 -18.39 -48.41 31.00
C ALA A 11 -17.65 -48.40 29.65
N GLU A 12 -18.34 -48.56 28.51
CA GLU A 12 -17.74 -48.37 27.18
C GLU A 12 -17.72 -46.89 26.79
N LEU A 13 -18.77 -46.15 27.13
CA LEU A 13 -18.86 -44.70 26.91
C LEU A 13 -17.79 -43.95 27.71
N GLU A 14 -17.60 -44.27 28.99
CA GLU A 14 -16.54 -43.68 29.83
C GLU A 14 -15.14 -43.93 29.24
N ARG A 15 -14.86 -45.15 28.79
CA ARG A 15 -13.59 -45.49 28.12
C ARG A 15 -13.43 -44.76 26.78
N GLN A 16 -14.51 -44.43 26.08
CA GLN A 16 -14.46 -43.63 24.87
C GLN A 16 -14.18 -42.15 25.16
N VAL A 17 -14.80 -41.58 26.20
CA VAL A 17 -14.53 -40.20 26.67
C VAL A 17 -13.08 -40.06 27.13
N GLN A 18 -12.56 -41.02 27.91
CA GLN A 18 -11.16 -41.00 28.34
C GLN A 18 -10.16 -41.03 27.18
N ARG A 19 -10.42 -41.83 26.12
CA ARG A 19 -9.58 -41.83 24.91
C ARG A 19 -9.62 -40.48 24.20
N LEU A 20 -10.81 -39.92 23.99
CA LEU A 20 -10.97 -38.61 23.34
C LEU A 20 -10.26 -37.49 24.13
N GLN A 21 -10.29 -37.54 25.47
CA GLN A 21 -9.54 -36.60 26.29
C GLN A 21 -8.03 -36.77 26.12
N GLN A 22 -7.52 -38.01 26.13
CA GLN A 22 -6.09 -38.29 25.91
C GLN A 22 -5.61 -37.85 24.52
N ASP A 23 -6.42 -38.06 23.49
CA ASP A 23 -6.16 -37.62 22.11
C ASP A 23 -6.17 -36.08 21.99
N SER A 24 -7.12 -35.41 22.67
CA SER A 24 -7.18 -33.94 22.77
C SER A 24 -5.95 -33.37 23.47
N ASP A 25 -5.56 -33.92 24.62
CA ASP A 25 -4.39 -33.49 25.38
C ASP A 25 -3.08 -33.75 24.60
N LYS A 26 -3.04 -34.81 23.78
CA LYS A 26 -1.92 -35.11 22.87
C LYS A 26 -1.83 -34.07 21.75
N ALA A 27 -2.94 -33.77 21.08
CA ALA A 27 -3.00 -32.76 20.03
C ALA A 27 -2.62 -31.36 20.54
N ALA A 28 -3.03 -31.01 21.77
CA ALA A 28 -2.64 -29.75 22.41
C ALA A 28 -1.13 -29.62 22.65
N ARG A 29 -0.46 -30.71 23.06
CA ARG A 29 1.02 -30.74 23.20
C ARG A 29 1.73 -30.61 21.85
N GLU A 30 1.26 -31.35 20.84
CA GLU A 30 1.81 -31.29 19.47
C GLU A 30 1.66 -29.88 18.85
N PHE A 31 0.57 -29.18 19.16
CA PHE A 31 0.36 -27.79 18.72
C PHE A 31 1.33 -26.80 19.38
N GLU A 32 1.53 -26.86 20.70
CA GLU A 32 2.47 -25.97 21.39
C GLU A 32 3.94 -26.26 21.01
N GLU A 33 4.30 -27.52 20.73
CA GLU A 33 5.61 -27.88 20.19
C GLU A 33 5.82 -27.27 18.79
N ALA A 34 4.86 -27.42 17.87
CA ALA A 34 4.93 -26.84 16.53
C ALA A 34 5.00 -25.30 16.55
N LYS A 35 4.30 -24.66 17.49
CA LYS A 35 4.37 -23.21 17.74
C LYS A 35 5.76 -22.77 18.22
N ALA A 36 6.36 -23.50 19.16
CA ALA A 36 7.73 -23.23 19.61
C ALA A 36 8.77 -23.41 18.49
N GLU A 37 8.59 -24.41 17.61
CA GLU A 37 9.42 -24.56 16.41
C GLU A 37 9.27 -23.37 15.44
N PHE A 38 8.04 -22.90 15.22
CA PHE A 38 7.76 -21.74 14.38
C PHE A 38 8.40 -20.46 14.93
N GLU A 39 8.27 -20.16 16.22
CA GLU A 39 8.92 -19.02 16.87
C GLU A 39 10.45 -19.08 16.73
N LYS A 40 11.04 -20.27 16.90
CA LYS A 40 12.47 -20.52 16.70
C LYS A 40 12.91 -20.33 15.24
N ALA A 41 12.06 -20.65 14.26
CA ALA A 41 12.32 -20.39 12.85
C ALA A 41 12.21 -18.89 12.51
N GLN A 42 11.21 -18.20 13.07
CA GLN A 42 11.03 -16.74 12.92
C GLN A 42 12.23 -15.97 13.50
N GLN A 43 12.73 -16.37 14.67
CA GLN A 43 13.91 -15.74 15.27
C GLN A 43 15.17 -15.91 14.40
N LYS A 44 15.42 -17.12 13.86
CA LYS A 44 16.51 -17.36 12.90
C LYS A 44 16.42 -16.46 11.66
N TYR A 45 15.21 -16.22 11.15
CA TYR A 45 14.98 -15.33 10.01
C TYR A 45 15.30 -13.86 10.34
N ILE A 46 14.88 -13.38 11.51
CA ILE A 46 15.21 -12.03 12.00
C ILE A 46 16.72 -11.84 12.13
N ASP A 47 17.43 -12.83 12.68
CA ASP A 47 18.89 -12.73 12.84
C ASP A 47 19.64 -12.82 11.51
N ALA A 48 19.13 -13.57 10.53
CA ALA A 48 19.65 -13.55 9.17
C ALA A 48 19.47 -12.17 8.48
N ILE A 49 18.33 -11.50 8.69
CA ILE A 49 18.12 -10.12 8.21
C ILE A 49 19.13 -9.17 8.87
N ARG A 50 19.30 -9.23 10.20
CA ARG A 50 20.26 -8.40 10.94
C ARG A 50 21.69 -8.57 10.41
N LEU A 51 22.13 -9.82 10.20
CA LEU A 51 23.46 -10.12 9.67
C LEU A 51 23.67 -9.56 8.25
N ASN A 52 22.67 -9.68 7.37
CA ASN A 52 22.74 -9.14 6.02
C ASN A 52 22.71 -7.60 6.01
N GLY A 53 21.92 -6.98 6.89
CA GLY A 53 21.93 -5.53 7.10
C GLY A 53 23.31 -5.03 7.53
N ALA A 54 23.94 -5.68 8.52
CA ALA A 54 25.28 -5.35 8.98
C ALA A 54 26.35 -5.49 7.88
N ARG A 55 26.25 -6.53 7.03
CA ARG A 55 27.12 -6.70 5.85
C ARG A 55 26.95 -5.56 4.85
N TYR A 56 25.70 -5.15 4.57
CA TYR A 56 25.41 -4.04 3.67
C TYR A 56 25.95 -2.71 4.20
N THR A 57 25.77 -2.39 5.49
CA THR A 57 26.32 -1.17 6.08
C THR A 57 27.85 -1.14 6.04
N SER A 58 28.52 -2.27 6.30
CA SER A 58 29.98 -2.36 6.20
C SER A 58 30.49 -2.18 4.77
N LEU A 59 29.79 -2.75 3.77
CA LEU A 59 30.11 -2.54 2.36
C LEU A 59 29.95 -1.06 1.96
N MET A 60 28.86 -0.41 2.35
CA MET A 60 28.62 1.01 2.07
C MET A 60 29.66 1.92 2.74
N SER A 61 30.06 1.62 3.97
CA SER A 61 31.15 2.32 4.67
C SER A 61 32.49 2.16 3.95
N ALA A 62 32.83 0.95 3.49
CA ALA A 62 34.05 0.70 2.72
C ALA A 62 34.06 1.45 1.37
N LEU A 63 32.91 1.51 0.69
CA LEU A 63 32.75 2.29 -0.55
C LEU A 63 32.87 3.80 -0.30
N ALA A 64 32.37 4.31 0.83
CA ALA A 64 32.53 5.71 1.23
C ALA A 64 34.00 6.06 1.50
N ILE A 65 34.71 5.24 2.28
CA ILE A 65 36.15 5.42 2.56
C ILE A 65 36.97 5.39 1.26
N ARG A 66 36.63 4.50 0.32
CA ARG A 66 37.32 4.43 -0.98
C ARG A 66 37.20 5.73 -1.79
N ARG A 67 36.06 6.45 -1.69
CA ARG A 67 35.89 7.75 -2.33
C ARG A 67 36.70 8.86 -1.67
N THR A 68 36.85 8.85 -0.34
CA THR A 68 37.63 9.87 0.37
C THR A 68 39.14 9.65 0.26
N VAL A 69 39.60 8.39 0.22
CA VAL A 69 41.03 8.06 0.09
C VAL A 69 41.56 8.27 -1.33
N HIS A 70 40.73 8.06 -2.37
CA HIS A 70 41.07 8.41 -3.75
C HIS A 70 40.64 9.85 -4.12
N GLY A 71 40.70 10.78 -3.16
CA GLY A 71 40.56 12.21 -3.39
C GLY A 71 41.77 12.83 -4.10
N GLN A 72 42.14 12.30 -5.26
CA GLN A 72 43.05 12.93 -6.21
C GLN A 72 42.33 13.01 -7.56
N ASP A 73 41.87 14.22 -7.89
CA ASP A 73 41.49 14.54 -9.27
C ASP A 73 42.74 14.37 -10.16
N PRO A 74 42.70 13.53 -11.21
CA PRO A 74 43.83 13.36 -12.12
C PRO A 74 44.07 14.56 -13.05
N ASP A 75 43.22 15.60 -12.97
CA ASP A 75 43.18 16.73 -13.91
C ASP A 75 43.72 18.03 -13.27
N SER A 76 45.04 18.10 -13.01
CA SER A 76 45.70 19.35 -12.57
C SER A 76 47.07 19.66 -13.21
N GLU A 77 47.29 19.19 -14.44
CA GLU A 77 48.27 19.73 -15.40
C GLU A 77 47.62 19.67 -16.81
N SER A 78 47.76 20.61 -17.75
CA SER A 78 48.41 21.93 -17.77
C SER A 78 47.73 22.83 -18.85
N GLU A 79 48.33 23.97 -19.20
CA GLU A 79 47.64 25.18 -19.68
C GLU A 79 47.28 25.27 -21.18
N SER A 80 46.47 26.30 -21.48
CA SER A 80 46.59 27.20 -22.65
C SER A 80 45.69 26.99 -23.88
N ARG A 81 44.49 27.60 -23.86
CA ARG A 81 43.96 28.32 -25.03
C ARG A 81 42.94 29.43 -24.72
N LYS A 82 43.45 30.66 -24.70
CA LYS A 82 42.82 31.98 -25.00
C LYS A 82 41.28 32.05 -25.14
N GLY A 83 40.62 32.43 -24.05
CA GLY A 83 39.89 33.71 -23.94
C GLY A 83 38.61 33.97 -24.77
N ARG A 84 37.51 34.23 -24.07
CA ARG A 84 36.54 35.27 -24.46
C ARG A 84 35.94 35.96 -23.23
N LYS A 85 35.54 37.22 -23.40
CA LYS A 85 35.33 38.22 -22.33
C LYS A 85 33.89 38.22 -21.79
N ILE A 86 33.74 38.58 -20.51
CA ILE A 86 32.49 38.71 -19.75
C ILE A 86 31.89 40.11 -19.92
N MET A 87 30.55 40.20 -19.94
CA MET A 87 29.72 41.27 -19.32
C MET A 87 28.49 40.54 -18.72
N SER A 88 28.25 40.53 -17.40
CA SER A 88 27.62 41.60 -16.57
C SER A 88 26.13 41.78 -16.94
N ASP A 89 25.13 41.88 -16.05
CA ASP A 89 25.00 42.01 -14.58
C ASP A 89 23.72 41.21 -14.12
N GLY A 90 23.29 41.09 -12.87
CA GLY A 90 23.71 41.68 -11.60
C GLY A 90 23.03 41.01 -10.39
N THR A 91 23.51 41.34 -9.18
CA THR A 91 23.18 40.72 -7.87
C THR A 91 21.81 41.23 -7.32
N LYS A 92 21.11 40.58 -6.36
CA LYS A 92 21.32 40.74 -4.89
C LYS A 92 20.32 39.97 -3.99
N LEU A 93 20.86 39.31 -2.94
CA LEU A 93 20.39 39.24 -1.52
C LEU A 93 19.05 38.51 -1.21
N ASN A 94 18.76 37.92 -0.02
CA ASN A 94 19.42 37.73 1.30
C ASN A 94 19.00 36.32 1.85
N GLY A 95 19.82 35.56 2.60
CA GLY A 95 19.89 35.52 4.08
C GLY A 95 18.89 34.50 4.70
N GLY A 96 19.17 33.66 5.71
CA GLY A 96 20.39 33.32 6.47
C GLY A 96 20.18 32.06 7.36
N SER A 97 21.25 31.49 7.92
CA SER A 97 21.28 30.37 8.91
C SER A 97 20.86 30.82 10.34
N PRO A 98 20.56 29.96 11.37
CA PRO A 98 21.20 28.65 11.65
C PRO A 98 20.42 27.51 12.41
N ILE A 99 21.04 26.31 12.36
CA ILE A 99 21.16 25.19 13.35
C ILE A 99 20.30 25.20 14.65
N HIS A 100 19.47 24.14 14.89
CA HIS A 100 19.52 23.24 16.09
C HIS A 100 18.55 22.01 16.02
N GLN A 101 18.43 21.23 17.11
CA GLN A 101 18.18 19.76 17.17
C GLN A 101 16.73 19.29 17.47
N CYS A 102 16.55 17.97 17.42
CA CYS A 102 15.30 17.19 17.56
C CYS A 102 14.72 17.09 18.99
N ARG A 103 13.38 17.01 19.11
CA ARG A 103 12.66 16.01 19.95
C ARG A 103 11.19 15.84 19.50
N ALA A 104 10.53 14.77 19.93
CA ALA A 104 9.21 14.34 19.45
C ALA A 104 8.10 14.42 20.54
N SER A 105 6.85 14.58 20.10
CA SER A 105 5.61 14.09 20.73
C SER A 105 4.43 14.11 19.72
N MET A 106 3.34 13.41 20.03
CA MET A 106 2.23 13.05 19.13
C MET A 106 0.87 13.31 19.85
N GLU A 107 -0.32 13.38 19.27
CA GLU A 107 -0.91 13.17 17.92
C GLU A 107 -1.85 14.37 17.55
N PRO A 108 -2.76 14.41 16.53
CA PRO A 108 -3.17 13.42 15.51
C PRO A 108 -3.11 13.95 14.06
N VAL A 109 -2.25 13.38 13.22
CA VAL A 109 -1.98 13.97 11.89
C VAL A 109 -2.79 13.34 10.77
N SER A 110 -3.52 14.20 10.06
CA SER A 110 -4.16 14.00 8.76
C SER A 110 -3.18 13.67 7.63
N GLY A 111 -2.53 12.51 7.72
CA GLY A 111 -1.71 12.00 6.62
C GLY A 111 -0.69 10.95 7.03
N ARG A 112 -0.80 9.78 6.38
CA ARG A 112 0.25 9.23 5.53
C ARG A 112 -0.24 7.98 4.81
N TRP A 113 -0.67 8.16 3.56
CA TRP A 113 -1.03 7.06 2.67
C TRP A 113 0.24 6.54 1.98
N LYS A 114 0.54 5.26 2.18
CA LYS A 114 1.69 4.53 1.65
C LYS A 114 3.04 5.14 2.05
N ASP A 115 3.22 5.41 3.35
CA ASP A 115 4.52 5.76 3.96
C ASP A 115 5.29 4.56 4.53
N ARG A 116 4.57 3.50 4.90
CA ARG A 116 5.08 2.29 5.58
C ARG A 116 4.55 1.02 4.95
N ILE A 117 5.30 -0.07 5.11
CA ILE A 117 4.94 -1.42 4.62
C ILE A 117 3.72 -1.93 5.40
N CYS A 118 2.81 -2.60 4.69
CA CYS A 118 1.67 -3.28 5.28
C CYS A 118 2.13 -4.58 5.92
N THR A 119 2.27 -4.59 7.24
CA THR A 119 2.64 -5.79 8.01
C THR A 119 1.69 -6.97 7.75
N GLN A 120 0.38 -6.71 7.61
CA GLN A 120 -0.60 -7.74 7.25
C GLN A 120 -0.27 -8.41 5.90
N TYR A 121 0.01 -7.62 4.86
CA TYR A 121 0.36 -8.15 3.54
C TYR A 121 1.73 -8.82 3.52
N GLU A 122 2.70 -8.26 4.25
CA GLU A 122 4.06 -8.81 4.38
C GLU A 122 4.06 -10.18 5.08
N MET A 123 3.28 -10.33 6.16
CA MET A 123 3.19 -11.58 6.92
C MET A 123 2.31 -12.64 6.27
N THR A 124 1.22 -12.25 5.60
CA THR A 124 0.18 -13.21 5.13
C THR A 124 0.03 -13.30 3.61
N GLY A 125 0.58 -12.36 2.85
CA GLY A 125 0.31 -12.19 1.42
C GLY A 125 -1.09 -11.67 1.08
N ILE A 126 -1.94 -11.41 2.09
CA ILE A 126 -3.36 -11.07 1.95
C ILE A 126 -3.63 -9.73 2.66
N CYS A 127 -4.31 -8.82 1.96
CA CYS A 127 -4.78 -7.54 2.50
C CYS A 127 -5.93 -7.00 1.63
N THR A 128 -6.55 -5.89 2.01
CA THR A 128 -7.62 -5.17 1.29
C THR A 128 -7.19 -4.54 -0.06
N GLY A 129 -6.04 -4.95 -0.59
CA GLY A 129 -5.57 -4.59 -1.93
C GLY A 129 -5.26 -3.10 -2.09
N THR A 130 -5.82 -2.49 -3.14
CA THR A 130 -5.58 -1.09 -3.51
C THR A 130 -6.09 -0.07 -2.49
N ARG A 131 -6.98 -0.48 -1.58
CA ARG A 131 -7.53 0.37 -0.50
C ARG A 131 -6.71 0.35 0.79
N CYS A 132 -5.64 -0.44 0.85
CA CYS A 132 -4.74 -0.42 2.00
C CYS A 132 -3.95 0.90 2.04
N PRO A 133 -3.95 1.64 3.17
CA PRO A 133 -3.15 2.85 3.33
C PRO A 133 -1.66 2.55 3.51
N PHE A 134 -1.24 1.29 3.45
CA PHE A 134 0.14 0.85 3.59
C PHE A 134 0.66 0.19 2.30
N ILE A 135 1.97 0.13 2.17
CA ILE A 135 2.70 -0.36 1.00
C ILE A 135 2.69 -1.90 0.96
N HIS A 136 2.28 -2.48 -0.15
CA HIS A 136 2.33 -3.94 -0.33
C HIS A 136 3.64 -4.45 -0.91
N LYS A 137 4.41 -3.60 -1.60
CA LYS A 137 5.66 -3.98 -2.27
C LYS A 137 6.65 -2.82 -2.30
N LEU A 138 7.94 -3.12 -2.26
CA LEU A 138 9.00 -2.10 -2.36
C LEU A 138 8.85 -1.18 -3.59
N GLN A 139 8.24 -1.65 -4.70
CA GLN A 139 7.97 -0.79 -5.86
C GLN A 139 6.98 0.37 -5.59
N GLU A 140 6.07 0.22 -4.62
CA GLU A 140 5.17 1.32 -4.19
C GLU A 140 5.90 2.31 -3.26
N LEU A 141 7.00 1.87 -2.64
CA LEU A 141 7.84 2.63 -1.71
C LEU A 141 8.81 3.56 -2.45
N VAL A 142 9.33 3.11 -3.61
CA VAL A 142 10.32 3.84 -4.44
C VAL A 142 9.70 5.06 -5.16
N ASN A 143 8.37 5.15 -5.24
CA ASN A 143 7.71 6.25 -5.92
C ASN A 143 6.56 6.81 -5.07
N PRO A 144 6.75 7.91 -4.32
CA PRO A 144 5.66 8.60 -3.60
C PRO A 144 4.62 9.25 -4.53
N ALA A 145 4.89 9.37 -5.83
CA ALA A 145 3.87 9.69 -6.85
C ALA A 145 3.08 8.44 -7.29
N SER A 146 3.47 7.22 -6.93
CA SER A 146 2.69 6.00 -7.22
C SER A 146 1.37 5.91 -6.45
N SER A 147 1.09 6.86 -5.55
CA SER A 147 -0.19 7.01 -4.86
C SER A 147 -0.83 8.38 -5.04
N ARG A 148 -0.33 9.21 -5.97
CA ARG A 148 -0.83 10.57 -6.24
C ARG A 148 -0.89 10.85 -7.73
N ILE A 149 -1.86 11.64 -8.16
CA ILE A 149 -2.00 12.04 -9.55
C ILE A 149 -1.16 13.31 -9.75
N ALA A 150 -0.11 13.20 -10.55
CA ALA A 150 0.73 14.33 -10.94
C ALA A 150 -0.02 15.23 -11.93
N LEU A 151 0.08 16.55 -11.73
CA LEU A 151 -0.62 17.56 -12.51
C LEU A 151 0.36 18.67 -12.95
N ASP A 152 0.19 19.16 -14.18
CA ASP A 152 0.92 20.32 -14.70
C ASP A 152 0.29 21.67 -14.27
N ALA A 153 0.78 22.78 -14.83
CA ALA A 153 0.28 24.12 -14.55
C ALA A 153 -1.17 24.36 -15.05
N HIS A 154 -1.69 23.50 -15.93
CA HIS A 154 -3.01 23.60 -16.55
C HIS A 154 -4.00 22.58 -15.95
N ASP A 155 -3.67 22.05 -14.77
CA ASP A 155 -4.37 20.95 -14.10
C ASP A 155 -4.55 19.71 -15.01
N GLN A 156 -3.63 19.46 -15.95
CA GLN A 156 -3.65 18.24 -16.75
C GLN A 156 -2.82 17.14 -16.10
N ARG A 157 -3.31 15.91 -16.16
CA ARG A 157 -2.64 14.71 -15.64
C ARG A 157 -1.36 14.41 -16.41
N VAL A 158 -0.24 14.42 -15.70
CA VAL A 158 1.09 14.10 -16.21
C VAL A 158 1.41 12.64 -15.92
N ASP A 159 1.16 11.75 -16.88
CA ASP A 159 1.60 10.36 -16.78
C ASP A 159 3.07 10.19 -17.21
N PRO A 160 3.81 9.25 -16.58
CA PRO A 160 5.13 8.85 -17.05
C PRO A 160 5.04 8.12 -18.39
N LEU A 161 6.00 8.35 -19.28
CA LEU A 161 6.10 7.58 -20.53
C LEU A 161 6.47 6.13 -20.23
N TYR A 162 5.49 5.24 -20.37
CA TYR A 162 5.74 3.80 -20.33
C TYR A 162 6.64 3.38 -21.52
N PRO A 163 7.58 2.42 -21.35
CA PRO A 163 8.39 1.92 -22.46
C PRO A 163 7.61 0.92 -23.34
N CYS A 164 7.88 0.92 -24.65
CA CYS A 164 7.28 -0.07 -25.54
C CYS A 164 7.77 -1.49 -25.17
N PRO A 165 6.87 -2.48 -24.94
CA PRO A 165 7.27 -3.84 -24.60
C PRO A 165 8.17 -4.48 -25.66
N PRO A 166 9.18 -5.29 -25.27
CA PRO A 166 10.10 -5.93 -26.20
C PRO A 166 9.38 -6.96 -27.08
N ARG A 167 9.98 -7.31 -28.22
CA ARG A 167 9.36 -8.21 -29.20
C ARG A 167 9.04 -9.61 -28.63
N SER A 168 9.83 -10.09 -27.68
CA SER A 168 9.56 -11.33 -26.93
C SER A 168 8.22 -11.29 -26.19
N SER A 169 7.89 -10.18 -25.52
CA SER A 169 6.61 -9.97 -24.85
C SER A 169 5.44 -9.98 -25.84
N TRP A 170 5.59 -9.34 -27.00
CA TRP A 170 4.60 -9.39 -28.07
C TRP A 170 4.42 -10.81 -28.63
N ASN A 171 5.50 -11.56 -28.82
CA ASN A 171 5.44 -12.95 -29.26
C ASN A 171 4.73 -13.84 -28.22
N ALA A 172 4.92 -13.58 -26.92
CA ALA A 172 4.19 -14.27 -25.85
C ALA A 172 2.69 -13.90 -25.84
N TYR A 173 2.36 -12.61 -25.97
CA TYR A 173 0.98 -12.12 -26.07
C TYR A 173 0.22 -12.77 -27.23
N SER A 174 0.83 -12.83 -28.43
CA SER A 174 0.21 -13.45 -29.61
C SER A 174 0.03 -14.97 -29.53
N ARG A 175 0.65 -15.64 -28.55
CA ARG A 175 0.48 -17.09 -28.29
C ARG A 175 -0.65 -17.39 -27.31
N VAL A 176 -1.21 -16.38 -26.63
CA VAL A 176 -2.34 -16.60 -25.70
C VAL A 176 -3.63 -16.77 -26.52
N PRO A 177 -4.31 -17.93 -26.45
CA PRO A 177 -5.59 -18.13 -27.10
C PRO A 177 -6.61 -17.10 -26.60
N ASP A 178 -7.46 -16.61 -27.50
CA ASP A 178 -8.54 -15.68 -27.16
C ASP A 178 -8.09 -14.41 -26.39
N ILE A 179 -6.84 -13.96 -26.53
CA ILE A 179 -6.29 -12.80 -25.82
C ILE A 179 -7.15 -11.52 -25.94
N LYS A 180 -7.89 -11.36 -27.06
CA LYS A 180 -8.84 -10.25 -27.27
C LYS A 180 -10.08 -10.29 -26.36
N LYS A 181 -10.44 -11.47 -25.85
CA LYS A 181 -11.55 -11.69 -24.91
C LYS A 181 -11.11 -11.57 -23.45
N VAL A 182 -9.82 -11.47 -23.14
CA VAL A 182 -9.33 -11.39 -21.75
C VAL A 182 -9.59 -10.00 -21.16
N CYS A 183 -10.07 -9.93 -19.92
CA CYS A 183 -10.37 -8.66 -19.25
C CYS A 183 -9.11 -7.85 -18.93
N PRO A 184 -8.93 -6.64 -19.50
CA PRO A 184 -7.75 -5.81 -19.21
C PRO A 184 -7.71 -5.33 -17.76
N ASN A 185 -8.85 -4.97 -17.19
CA ASN A 185 -8.96 -4.49 -15.80
C ASN A 185 -8.47 -5.56 -14.81
N LEU A 186 -9.00 -6.79 -14.90
CA LEU A 186 -8.58 -7.89 -14.02
C LEU A 186 -7.08 -8.18 -14.16
N GLN A 187 -6.56 -8.21 -15.39
CA GLN A 187 -5.15 -8.53 -15.61
C GLN A 187 -4.21 -7.40 -15.17
N ILE A 188 -4.58 -6.12 -15.30
CA ILE A 188 -3.73 -4.99 -14.89
C ILE A 188 -3.89 -4.72 -13.38
N LEU A 189 -5.12 -4.43 -12.95
CA LEU A 189 -5.45 -3.95 -11.59
C LEU A 189 -5.62 -5.07 -10.57
N GLY A 190 -5.82 -6.31 -11.01
CA GLY A 190 -6.15 -7.45 -10.13
C GLY A 190 -7.61 -7.51 -9.69
N PHE A 191 -8.46 -6.57 -10.13
CA PHE A 191 -9.89 -6.57 -9.89
C PHE A 191 -10.67 -6.12 -11.14
N CYS A 192 -11.94 -6.51 -11.22
CA CYS A 192 -12.90 -5.99 -12.18
C CYS A 192 -14.30 -6.08 -11.56
N GLU A 193 -15.22 -5.23 -12.01
CA GLU A 193 -16.60 -5.18 -11.51
C GLU A 193 -17.41 -6.39 -12.00
N GLN A 194 -18.51 -6.71 -11.29
CA GLN A 194 -19.19 -8.01 -11.42
C GLN A 194 -20.01 -8.21 -12.71
N ARG A 195 -20.03 -7.24 -13.64
CA ARG A 195 -20.69 -7.34 -14.95
C ARG A 195 -19.69 -7.02 -16.05
N CYS A 196 -18.87 -7.99 -16.38
CA CYS A 196 -17.83 -7.87 -17.40
C CYS A 196 -17.97 -9.00 -18.41
N ASP A 197 -18.13 -8.64 -19.70
CA ASP A 197 -18.26 -9.61 -20.80
C ASP A 197 -16.91 -10.24 -21.20
N PHE A 198 -15.81 -9.76 -20.61
CA PHE A 198 -14.47 -10.27 -20.84
C PHE A 198 -14.10 -11.39 -19.87
N PHE A 199 -13.33 -12.36 -20.35
CA PHE A 199 -12.89 -13.54 -19.61
C PHE A 199 -12.05 -13.18 -18.37
N HIS A 200 -12.53 -13.62 -17.20
CA HIS A 200 -11.91 -13.48 -15.89
C HIS A 200 -11.08 -14.72 -15.51
N GLY A 201 -10.07 -15.04 -16.32
CA GLY A 201 -9.14 -16.14 -16.09
C GLY A 201 -8.08 -15.86 -15.02
N PRO A 202 -7.18 -16.83 -14.77
CA PRO A 202 -6.04 -16.65 -13.88
C PRO A 202 -5.11 -15.52 -14.36
N LYS A 203 -4.27 -15.02 -13.43
CA LYS A 203 -3.30 -13.96 -13.72
C LYS A 203 -2.28 -14.44 -14.77
N LEU A 204 -2.17 -13.70 -15.87
CA LEU A 204 -1.24 -13.99 -16.97
C LEU A 204 0.21 -13.69 -16.60
N HIS A 205 1.15 -14.25 -17.37
CA HIS A 205 2.58 -13.96 -17.24
C HIS A 205 2.86 -12.47 -17.46
N ASP A 206 3.78 -11.88 -16.68
CA ASP A 206 3.98 -10.42 -16.63
C ASP A 206 4.40 -9.83 -17.99
N ALA A 207 5.12 -10.59 -18.83
CA ALA A 207 5.42 -10.17 -20.21
C ALA A 207 4.15 -9.93 -21.06
N VAL A 208 3.10 -10.73 -20.89
CA VAL A 208 1.81 -10.55 -21.56
C VAL A 208 1.05 -9.38 -20.96
N ARG A 209 1.05 -9.26 -19.62
CA ARG A 209 0.39 -8.15 -18.88
C ARG A 209 0.97 -6.79 -19.29
N ALA A 210 2.28 -6.69 -19.49
CA ALA A 210 2.92 -5.47 -20.00
C ALA A 210 2.43 -5.07 -21.41
N VAL A 211 2.13 -6.03 -22.28
CA VAL A 211 1.54 -5.77 -23.61
C VAL A 211 0.08 -5.35 -23.52
N ILE A 212 -0.71 -5.96 -22.62
CA ILE A 212 -2.09 -5.53 -22.33
C ILE A 212 -2.07 -4.08 -21.82
N GLN A 213 -1.25 -3.76 -20.81
CA GLN A 213 -1.10 -2.42 -20.25
C GLN A 213 -0.71 -1.39 -21.31
N TRP A 214 0.33 -1.68 -22.11
CA TRP A 214 0.76 -0.81 -23.20
C TRP A 214 -0.31 -0.61 -24.29
N THR A 215 -1.17 -1.61 -24.51
CA THR A 215 -2.29 -1.50 -25.46
C THR A 215 -3.39 -0.61 -24.91
N MET A 216 -3.71 -0.71 -23.61
CA MET A 216 -4.70 0.17 -22.95
C MET A 216 -4.22 1.62 -22.88
N LEU A 217 -2.94 1.85 -22.59
CA LEU A 217 -2.29 3.17 -22.65
C LEU A 217 -2.26 3.80 -24.06
N LYS A 218 -2.59 3.04 -25.12
CA LYS A 218 -2.75 3.57 -26.49
C LYS A 218 -4.20 3.89 -26.85
N THR A 219 -5.15 3.55 -25.99
CA THR A 219 -6.55 3.97 -26.07
C THR A 219 -6.71 5.25 -25.24
N PRO A 220 -7.21 6.36 -25.82
CA PRO A 220 -7.43 7.59 -25.06
C PRO A 220 -8.43 7.35 -23.93
N CYS A 221 -8.14 7.92 -22.76
CA CYS A 221 -9.12 8.03 -21.68
C CYS A 221 -10.24 9.00 -22.10
N PRO A 222 -11.53 8.70 -21.83
CA PRO A 222 -12.63 9.62 -22.13
C PRO A 222 -12.51 10.96 -21.38
N ASP A 223 -11.91 10.97 -20.19
CA ASP A 223 -11.68 12.20 -19.40
C ASP A 223 -10.39 12.95 -19.83
N GLY A 224 -9.59 12.39 -20.75
CA GLY A 224 -8.32 12.97 -21.20
C GLY A 224 -7.37 13.36 -20.07
N GLY A 225 -6.70 14.51 -20.18
CA GLY A 225 -5.85 15.05 -19.12
C GLY A 225 -6.60 15.49 -17.86
N LEU A 226 -7.94 15.62 -17.90
CA LEU A 226 -8.75 15.89 -16.73
C LEU A 226 -9.07 14.64 -15.91
N CYS A 227 -8.65 13.44 -16.35
CA CYS A 227 -8.89 12.22 -15.58
C CYS A 227 -8.25 12.28 -14.19
N ARG A 228 -9.08 12.05 -13.16
CA ARG A 228 -8.66 11.94 -11.76
C ARG A 228 -8.83 10.54 -11.17
N ARG A 229 -9.09 9.54 -12.02
CA ARG A 229 -9.10 8.14 -11.62
C ARG A 229 -7.69 7.62 -11.41
N PHE A 230 -7.31 7.41 -10.15
CA PHE A 230 -6.01 6.83 -9.80
C PHE A 230 -5.76 5.46 -10.45
N ASP A 231 -6.80 4.65 -10.62
CA ASP A 231 -6.77 3.31 -11.20
C ASP A 231 -6.96 3.26 -12.74
N CYS A 232 -6.96 4.42 -13.42
CA CYS A 232 -7.20 4.46 -14.86
C CYS A 232 -6.09 3.73 -15.65
N ILE A 233 -6.50 2.74 -16.45
CA ILE A 233 -5.61 1.95 -17.33
C ILE A 233 -5.47 2.52 -18.75
N TYR A 234 -6.27 3.54 -19.09
CA TYR A 234 -6.25 4.23 -20.38
C TYR A 234 -5.17 5.30 -20.43
N GLY A 235 -4.75 5.70 -21.63
CA GLY A 235 -3.74 6.74 -21.78
C GLY A 235 -4.36 8.13 -21.63
N HIS A 236 -3.72 9.00 -20.85
CA HIS A 236 -4.01 10.44 -20.81
C HIS A 236 -3.04 11.24 -21.71
N ARG A 237 -1.90 10.64 -22.07
CA ARG A 237 -0.92 11.18 -23.02
C ARG A 237 -0.60 10.21 -24.16
N CYS A 238 -0.15 10.72 -25.31
CA CYS A 238 0.29 9.89 -26.42
C CYS A 238 1.64 9.22 -26.14
N HIS A 239 1.65 7.89 -25.95
CA HIS A 239 2.86 7.10 -25.70
C HIS A 239 3.68 6.75 -26.96
N ARG A 240 3.26 7.16 -28.17
CA ARG A 240 3.97 6.79 -29.40
C ARG A 240 5.19 7.71 -29.62
N PRO A 241 6.44 7.19 -29.64
CA PRO A 241 7.60 8.02 -29.93
C PRO A 241 7.51 8.61 -31.33
N ARG A 242 7.82 9.91 -31.48
CA ARG A 242 7.75 10.66 -32.76
C ARG A 242 6.37 10.59 -33.42
N CYS A 243 5.29 10.62 -32.64
CA CYS A 243 3.94 10.71 -33.21
C CYS A 243 3.79 12.00 -34.04
N ARG A 244 3.25 11.89 -35.27
CA ARG A 244 3.09 13.01 -36.20
C ARG A 244 1.79 13.80 -36.04
N MET A 245 1.01 13.57 -34.99
CA MET A 245 -0.17 14.36 -34.59
C MET A 245 -1.22 14.53 -35.71
N GLY A 246 -2.21 13.64 -35.78
CA GLY A 246 -3.25 13.69 -36.80
C GLY A 246 -3.88 12.32 -37.06
N ARG A 247 -4.44 12.10 -38.26
CA ARG A 247 -5.31 10.97 -38.66
C ARG A 247 -4.85 9.54 -38.30
N SER A 248 -3.57 9.32 -37.98
CA SER A 248 -3.03 8.00 -37.60
C SER A 248 -2.94 7.78 -36.08
N CYS A 249 -3.21 8.80 -35.26
CA CYS A 249 -3.27 8.74 -33.82
C CYS A 249 -4.71 8.94 -33.34
N SER A 250 -5.11 8.18 -32.33
CA SER A 250 -6.42 8.28 -31.67
C SER A 250 -6.49 9.38 -30.61
N PHE A 251 -5.35 9.93 -30.20
CA PHE A 251 -5.27 10.98 -29.20
C PHE A 251 -5.45 12.37 -29.81
N ASP A 252 -6.12 13.25 -29.09
CA ASP A 252 -6.24 14.67 -29.44
C ASP A 252 -4.90 15.41 -29.34
N ILE A 253 -4.85 16.61 -29.92
CA ILE A 253 -3.67 17.48 -29.92
C ILE A 253 -3.21 17.82 -28.49
N SER A 254 -4.14 18.03 -27.55
CA SER A 254 -3.84 18.28 -26.14
C SER A 254 -2.96 17.18 -25.52
N ALA A 255 -3.33 15.92 -25.72
CA ALA A 255 -2.61 14.75 -25.20
C ALA A 255 -1.23 14.49 -25.84
N HIS A 256 -0.82 15.29 -26.82
CA HIS A 256 0.53 15.27 -27.41
C HIS A 256 1.44 16.41 -26.92
N HIS A 257 0.87 17.47 -26.32
CA HIS A 257 1.56 18.69 -25.90
C HIS A 257 1.49 18.93 -24.38
N LEU A 258 1.18 17.89 -23.60
CA LEU A 258 1.17 17.97 -22.14
C LEU A 258 2.52 18.42 -21.59
N GLU A 259 2.50 19.36 -20.65
CA GLU A 259 3.70 19.88 -20.01
C GLU A 259 4.24 18.83 -19.03
N GLU A 260 5.50 18.41 -19.20
CA GLU A 260 6.10 17.37 -18.33
C GLU A 260 6.47 17.90 -16.93
N LYS A 261 6.36 19.21 -16.72
CA LYS A 261 6.64 19.88 -15.46
C LYS A 261 5.46 19.69 -14.50
N ILE A 262 5.65 18.79 -13.55
CA ILE A 262 4.68 18.57 -12.46
C ILE A 262 4.70 19.77 -11.51
N VAL A 263 3.53 20.38 -11.30
CA VAL A 263 3.30 21.51 -10.38
C VAL A 263 2.56 21.06 -9.12
N ARG A 264 1.61 20.11 -9.23
CA ARG A 264 0.77 19.64 -8.13
C ARG A 264 0.67 18.11 -8.12
N TYR A 265 0.39 17.54 -6.94
CA TYR A 265 0.08 16.13 -6.76
C TYR A 265 -1.23 15.98 -5.96
N LEU A 266 -2.28 15.44 -6.58
CA LEU A 266 -3.56 15.14 -5.91
C LEU A 266 -3.56 13.74 -5.30
N ARG A 267 -4.18 13.58 -4.13
CA ARG A 267 -4.41 12.28 -3.47
C ARG A 267 -5.76 11.70 -3.97
N PRO A 268 -5.89 10.36 -4.15
CA PRO A 268 -7.06 9.75 -4.80
C PRO A 268 -8.42 10.06 -4.18
N TRP A 269 -8.47 10.38 -2.88
CA TRP A 269 -9.72 10.72 -2.18
C TRP A 269 -10.07 12.22 -2.25
N GLU A 270 -9.11 13.11 -2.49
CA GLU A 270 -9.37 14.57 -2.62
C GLU A 270 -10.26 14.85 -3.83
N VAL A 271 -10.08 14.06 -4.88
CA VAL A 271 -10.92 13.99 -6.09
C VAL A 271 -12.41 13.84 -5.76
N THR A 272 -12.74 13.06 -4.73
CA THR A 272 -14.14 12.77 -4.36
C THR A 272 -14.79 13.86 -3.51
N ALA A 273 -14.01 14.77 -2.91
CA ALA A 273 -14.52 15.93 -2.20
C ALA A 273 -14.82 17.07 -3.18
N GLU A 274 -13.84 17.43 -4.03
CA GLU A 274 -13.99 18.47 -5.06
C GLU A 274 -15.18 18.18 -5.99
N ALA A 275 -15.33 16.93 -6.45
CA ALA A 275 -16.40 16.53 -7.39
C ALA A 275 -17.83 16.56 -6.81
N LYS A 276 -18.00 16.67 -5.49
CA LYS A 276 -19.32 16.74 -4.85
C LYS A 276 -19.79 18.17 -4.57
N GLY A 277 -18.93 19.17 -4.76
CA GLY A 277 -19.21 20.53 -4.27
C GLY A 277 -19.27 20.62 -2.74
N GLU A 278 -18.75 19.60 -2.03
CA GLU A 278 -18.46 19.67 -0.59
C GLU A 278 -17.32 20.69 -0.43
N LEU A 279 -17.70 21.98 -0.24
CA LEU A 279 -16.76 23.05 0.09
C LEU A 279 -15.84 22.57 1.22
N PRO A 280 -14.53 22.89 1.19
CA PRO A 280 -13.64 22.51 2.27
C PRO A 280 -14.23 23.05 3.57
N VAL A 281 -14.62 22.14 4.47
CA VAL A 281 -15.05 22.49 5.83
C VAL A 281 -13.90 23.28 6.42
N SER A 282 -14.13 24.59 6.58
CA SER A 282 -13.20 25.49 7.26
C SER A 282 -12.89 24.87 8.61
N SER A 283 -11.59 24.67 8.89
CA SER A 283 -11.12 24.06 10.13
C SER A 283 -11.86 24.68 11.32
N PRO A 284 -12.46 23.88 12.22
CA PRO A 284 -13.07 24.39 13.44
C PRO A 284 -11.97 24.73 14.44
N GLU A 285 -11.26 25.82 14.16
CA GLU A 285 -10.51 26.57 15.16
C GLU A 285 -11.55 27.46 15.88
N ASP A 286 -11.56 27.45 17.22
CA ASP A 286 -12.36 28.28 18.15
C ASP A 286 -13.66 27.73 18.83
N GLU A 287 -13.93 26.42 18.91
CA GLU A 287 -15.01 25.85 19.79
C GLU A 287 -14.56 24.75 20.80
N SER A 288 -13.30 24.77 21.24
CA SER A 288 -12.73 23.71 22.11
C SER A 288 -13.01 23.88 23.63
N ALA A 289 -14.20 24.33 24.04
CA ALA A 289 -14.49 24.66 25.45
C ALA A 289 -15.73 23.97 26.08
N GLU A 290 -16.73 23.56 25.30
CA GLU A 290 -17.97 22.96 25.84
C GLU A 290 -18.05 21.42 25.76
N THR A 291 -17.14 20.76 25.01
CA THR A 291 -17.20 19.31 24.80
C THR A 291 -16.73 18.49 26.02
N ASP A 292 -15.80 19.01 26.83
CA ASP A 292 -15.25 18.28 27.99
C ASP A 292 -16.29 18.07 29.11
N GLN A 293 -17.22 19.01 29.33
CA GLN A 293 -18.28 18.83 30.34
C GLN A 293 -19.24 17.68 29.98
N ASN A 294 -19.57 17.53 28.69
CA ASN A 294 -20.46 16.48 28.23
C ASN A 294 -19.84 15.07 28.34
N ILE A 295 -18.54 14.95 28.08
CA ILE A 295 -17.80 13.68 28.26
C ILE A 295 -17.72 13.31 29.75
N GLN A 296 -17.43 14.27 30.62
CA GLN A 296 -17.32 14.03 32.06
C GLN A 296 -18.66 13.60 32.70
N VAL A 297 -19.78 14.20 32.28
CA VAL A 297 -21.13 13.79 32.71
C VAL A 297 -21.45 12.36 32.24
N MET A 298 -21.09 12.00 31.01
CA MET A 298 -21.34 10.66 30.47
C MET A 298 -20.52 9.58 31.21
N LEU A 299 -19.24 9.83 31.49
CA LEU A 299 -18.38 8.91 32.24
C LEU A 299 -18.88 8.69 33.69
N ASN A 300 -19.32 9.76 34.37
CA ASN A 300 -19.88 9.65 35.72
C ASN A 300 -21.18 8.83 35.75
N SER A 301 -22.02 8.93 34.72
CA SER A 301 -23.24 8.11 34.59
C SER A 301 -22.91 6.61 34.41
N ILE A 302 -21.90 6.30 33.60
CA ILE A 302 -21.44 4.91 33.38
C ILE A 302 -20.88 4.30 34.67
N LEU A 303 -19.99 5.02 35.37
CA LEU A 303 -19.39 4.55 36.62
C LEU A 303 -20.45 4.31 37.73
N SER A 304 -21.44 5.20 37.86
CA SER A 304 -22.57 5.03 38.78
C SER A 304 -23.39 3.77 38.48
N THR A 305 -23.53 3.40 37.20
CA THR A 305 -24.27 2.20 36.77
C THR A 305 -23.51 0.91 37.10
N CYS A 306 -22.18 0.91 36.96
CA CYS A 306 -21.34 -0.24 37.30
C CYS A 306 -21.34 -0.57 38.80
N ASP A 307 -21.34 0.45 39.66
CA ASP A 307 -21.31 0.27 41.12
C ASP A 307 -22.59 -0.42 41.67
N GLY A 308 -23.72 -0.26 40.97
CA GLY A 308 -24.97 -0.98 41.27
C GLY A 308 -24.91 -2.48 40.94
N LEU A 309 -24.27 -2.85 39.82
CA LEU A 309 -24.17 -4.24 39.37
C LEU A 309 -23.26 -5.09 40.28
N VAL A 310 -22.15 -4.53 40.76
CA VAL A 310 -21.23 -5.22 41.68
C VAL A 310 -21.90 -5.55 43.01
N ARG A 311 -22.75 -4.65 43.53
CA ARG A 311 -23.50 -4.87 44.79
C ARG A 311 -24.66 -5.87 44.63
N GLY A 312 -25.24 -6.00 43.44
CA GLY A 312 -26.28 -6.99 43.16
C GLY A 312 -25.77 -8.43 43.14
N ALA A 313 -24.53 -8.65 42.66
CA ALA A 313 -23.95 -9.99 42.52
C ALA A 313 -23.72 -10.72 43.86
N SER A 314 -23.53 -10.00 44.97
CA SER A 314 -23.31 -10.59 46.29
C SER A 314 -24.56 -11.17 46.95
N SER A 315 -25.76 -10.93 46.40
CA SER A 315 -27.04 -11.34 47.00
C SER A 315 -27.52 -12.74 46.60
N LEU A 316 -26.96 -13.34 45.54
CA LEU A 316 -27.49 -14.55 44.89
C LEU A 316 -26.79 -15.87 45.26
N ALA A 317 -25.87 -15.86 46.23
CA ALA A 317 -25.04 -17.03 46.56
C ALA A 317 -25.51 -17.86 47.78
N ILE A 318 -26.70 -17.58 48.36
CA ILE A 318 -27.21 -18.29 49.54
C ILE A 318 -28.69 -18.67 49.36
N LYS A 319 -28.94 -19.73 48.59
CA LYS A 319 -30.15 -20.59 48.61
C LYS A 319 -29.92 -21.73 47.62
N ASP A 320 -29.37 -22.83 48.10
CA ASP A 320 -29.58 -24.20 47.57
C ASP A 320 -28.79 -25.21 48.42
N ARG A 321 -29.41 -25.64 49.52
CA ARG A 321 -29.09 -26.88 50.25
C ARG A 321 -30.32 -27.28 51.07
N VAL A 322 -30.43 -28.58 51.33
CA VAL A 322 -31.56 -29.29 51.96
C VAL A 322 -32.72 -29.59 50.99
N PHE A 323 -32.62 -30.74 50.33
CA PHE A 323 -33.72 -31.69 50.28
C PHE A 323 -33.15 -33.12 50.28
N GLU A 324 -33.24 -33.80 51.41
CA GLU A 324 -33.14 -35.26 51.52
C GLU A 324 -34.57 -35.81 51.62
N GLY A 325 -34.83 -36.96 50.99
CA GLY A 325 -36.16 -37.58 50.94
C GLY A 325 -36.28 -38.56 49.77
#